data_AF-V9GIR2-F1
#
_entry.id   AF-V9GIR2-F1
#
_cell.length_a   1.000
_cell.length_b   1.000
_cell.length_c   1.000
_cell.angle_alpha   90.00
_cell.angle_beta   90.00
_cell.angle_gamma   90.00
#
_symmetry.space_group_name_H-M   'P 1'
#
loop_
_entity.id
_entity.type
_entity.pdbx_description
1 polymer ?
#
loop_
_entity_poly.entity_id
_entity_poly.type
_entity_poly.pdbx_seq_one_letter_code
_entity_poly.pdbx_strand_id
1 'polypeptide(L)'
;MTQAEQYYAEKKLIEAEEWFQKARNNRSLRYKEELLSLRLQELSPITSMKQSLASLDSRLNRLGESADFSGFMNVYAELLDTGRRLAGDQDPYASYYGEIADFYGIPDDVNRIFLQFISMFYRQAEDQLHQEQYVDNSFKWNLLAVPESFYGGEVHKQEKLLGMFQRHDETIMKRLAAGGKYTELLDWSYTMSSDYESHSVPASWVHRKTDELVHTMLQRDVQLGRPSDFVSHANSYKNYLSRTGQQGSDNMGYIQNQINRWLTAAQGMVKVQNYEGAVALYEALSGYQDVTGPLQAAQLAWTIHDPSRLLILWGGNGNFQHVSGGGKRFGGLAYAIGSDDNNVIYLAIMQADESIQLFQNHDFPVEVAIQQLSIEESLSTEASPVILVEGSTGSNLMMYSAYEAHNANLNLMFQFTADGYQVQPDKSLLVTSYEGASTDEIAMLERQGDQYQFTGFRLKYTDIAIADIENHLQERVRFSINILKGGYGEALAEQNGHYVMLRGEWDFTAGKSTMIGTFSEFQSIELPGSQDPPVVDPAEPETGQVDEGSMEEPGNPSETEDTETSDQLGNNQQEIPGDNGTEPARLIQVPVIVVESIE
;
A
#
# COMPACT_ATOMS: atom_id res chain seq x y z
N MET A 1 -15.72 60.56 82.71
CA MET A 1 -17.12 60.72 83.16
C MET A 1 -17.79 61.96 82.59
N THR A 2 -17.36 63.19 82.91
CA THR A 2 -18.03 64.41 82.38
C THR A 2 -18.07 64.47 80.84
N GLN A 3 -16.97 64.14 80.17
CA GLN A 3 -16.92 64.05 78.71
C GLN A 3 -17.76 62.88 78.16
N ALA A 4 -17.80 61.73 78.85
CA ALA A 4 -18.62 60.57 78.45
C ALA A 4 -20.11 60.91 78.46
N GLU A 5 -20.59 61.58 79.52
CA GLU A 5 -21.97 62.06 79.64
C GLU A 5 -22.28 63.14 78.60
N GLN A 6 -21.32 64.00 78.27
CA GLN A 6 -21.50 64.99 77.21
C GLN A 6 -21.70 64.31 75.84
N TYR A 7 -20.84 63.36 75.47
CA TYR A 7 -21.01 62.61 74.22
C TYR A 7 -22.32 61.81 74.19
N TYR A 8 -22.71 61.21 75.32
CA TYR A 8 -23.98 60.51 75.45
C TYR A 8 -25.17 61.46 75.24
N ALA A 9 -25.15 62.66 75.83
CA ALA A 9 -26.18 63.68 75.66
C ALA A 9 -26.25 64.24 74.22
N GLU A 10 -25.10 64.34 73.54
CA GLU A 10 -24.99 64.74 72.13
C GLU A 10 -25.36 63.62 71.14
N LYS A 11 -25.79 62.43 71.63
CA LYS A 11 -26.03 61.21 70.84
C LYS A 11 -24.82 60.72 70.04
N LYS A 12 -23.62 61.09 70.46
CA LYS A 12 -22.34 60.56 69.96
C LYS A 12 -22.02 59.27 70.71
N LEU A 13 -22.80 58.22 70.42
CA LEU A 13 -22.84 57.02 71.26
C LEU A 13 -21.55 56.18 71.17
N ILE A 14 -20.81 56.26 70.07
CA ILE A 14 -19.53 55.58 69.89
C ILE A 14 -18.47 56.19 70.80
N GLU A 15 -18.32 57.51 70.79
CA GLU A 15 -17.39 58.24 71.66
C GLU A 15 -17.83 58.14 73.12
N ALA A 16 -19.13 58.20 73.40
CA ALA A 16 -19.65 57.97 74.74
C ALA A 16 -19.22 56.60 75.29
N GLU A 17 -19.38 55.53 74.49
CA GLU A 17 -18.98 54.17 74.84
C GLU A 17 -17.49 54.10 75.17
N GLU A 18 -16.62 54.66 74.34
CA GLU A 18 -15.17 54.65 74.59
C GLU A 18 -14.79 55.34 75.89
N TRP A 19 -15.38 56.50 76.16
CA TRP A 19 -15.09 57.28 77.36
C TRP A 19 -15.65 56.63 78.62
N PHE A 20 -16.78 55.93 78.54
CA PHE A 20 -17.29 55.10 79.63
C PHE A 20 -16.42 53.85 79.84
N GLN A 21 -15.96 53.15 78.80
CA GLN A 21 -15.03 52.02 78.96
C GLN A 21 -13.68 52.47 79.55
N LYS A 22 -13.13 53.60 79.11
CA LYS A 22 -11.92 54.21 79.69
C LYS A 22 -12.11 54.52 81.18
N ALA A 23 -13.28 55.03 81.56
CA ALA A 23 -13.62 55.26 82.96
C ALA A 23 -13.71 53.94 83.75
N ARG A 24 -14.37 52.90 83.22
CA ARG A 24 -14.44 51.56 83.84
C ARG A 24 -13.08 50.90 84.02
N ASN A 25 -12.18 51.09 83.07
CA ASN A 25 -10.84 50.50 83.10
C ASN A 25 -9.88 51.26 84.04
N ASN A 26 -10.28 52.43 84.58
CA ASN A 26 -9.50 53.15 85.57
C ASN A 26 -9.69 52.53 86.96
N ARG A 27 -8.77 51.63 87.33
CA ARG A 27 -8.80 50.93 88.62
C ARG A 27 -8.49 51.81 89.84
N SER A 28 -8.02 53.04 89.62
CA SER A 28 -7.50 53.93 90.67
C SER A 28 -8.56 54.86 91.27
N LEU A 29 -9.72 55.01 90.62
CA LEU A 29 -10.77 55.94 91.02
C LEU A 29 -12.14 55.27 90.90
N ARG A 30 -12.86 55.16 92.02
CA ARG A 30 -14.26 54.70 92.03
C ARG A 30 -15.19 55.92 92.07
N TYR A 31 -15.81 56.26 90.95
CA TYR A 31 -16.57 57.50 90.81
C TYR A 31 -17.82 57.29 89.96
N LYS A 32 -19.01 57.49 90.57
CA LYS A 32 -20.33 57.29 89.95
C LYS A 32 -20.49 55.90 89.32
N GLU A 33 -20.05 54.86 90.03
CA GLU A 33 -20.02 53.47 89.53
C GLU A 33 -21.39 52.94 89.08
N GLU A 34 -22.46 53.27 89.80
CA GLU A 34 -23.83 52.86 89.43
C GLU A 34 -24.27 53.48 88.10
N LEU A 35 -24.00 54.78 87.91
CA LEU A 35 -24.30 55.50 86.67
C LEU A 35 -23.43 54.98 85.51
N LEU A 36 -22.15 54.72 85.77
CA LEU A 36 -21.23 54.13 84.80
C LEU A 36 -21.72 52.75 84.34
N SER A 37 -22.13 51.89 85.29
CA SER A 37 -22.66 50.56 84.98
C SER A 37 -23.96 50.64 84.19
N LEU A 38 -24.87 51.54 84.55
CA LEU A 38 -26.13 51.76 83.83
C LEU A 38 -25.87 52.22 82.39
N ARG A 39 -25.00 53.21 82.19
CA ARG A 39 -24.65 53.74 80.86
C ARG A 39 -23.96 52.71 79.98
N LEU A 40 -23.08 51.89 80.54
CA LEU A 40 -22.45 50.80 79.80
C LEU A 40 -23.43 49.67 79.47
N GLN A 41 -24.45 49.43 80.30
CA GLN A 41 -25.52 48.50 79.98
C GLN A 41 -26.38 49.02 78.82
N GLU A 42 -26.72 50.31 78.81
CA GLU A 42 -27.45 50.95 77.71
C GLU A 42 -26.64 50.94 76.41
N LEU A 43 -25.32 51.14 76.48
CA LEU A 43 -24.39 51.11 75.33
C LEU A 43 -23.90 49.69 74.98
N SER A 44 -24.46 48.64 75.60
CA SER A 44 -24.10 47.26 75.32
C SER A 44 -24.25 46.87 73.84
N PRO A 45 -25.27 47.32 73.09
CA PRO A 45 -25.37 47.05 71.65
C PRO A 45 -24.20 47.63 70.84
N ILE A 46 -23.78 48.87 71.12
CA ILE A 46 -22.61 49.51 70.50
C ILE A 46 -21.32 48.76 70.85
N THR A 47 -21.17 48.36 72.11
CA THR A 47 -20.01 47.57 72.56
C THR A 47 -19.92 46.23 71.81
N SER A 48 -21.04 45.52 71.68
CA SER A 48 -21.13 44.24 70.97
C SER A 48 -20.80 44.41 69.48
N MET A 49 -21.33 45.45 68.84
CA MET A 49 -21.04 45.79 67.44
C MET A 49 -19.54 46.07 67.22
N LYS A 50 -18.92 46.89 68.09
CA LYS A 50 -17.47 47.17 68.04
C LYS A 50 -16.62 45.90 68.18
N GLN A 51 -16.97 45.01 69.11
CA GLN A 51 -16.23 43.76 69.31
C GLN A 51 -16.37 42.80 68.12
N SER A 52 -17.58 42.69 67.55
CA SER A 52 -17.82 41.85 66.38
C SER A 52 -17.04 42.36 65.17
N LEU A 53 -17.08 43.66 64.89
CA LEU A 53 -16.38 44.27 63.76
C LEU A 53 -14.86 44.25 63.93
N ALA A 54 -14.33 44.54 65.12
CA ALA A 54 -12.90 44.41 65.39
C ALA A 54 -12.36 42.97 65.21
N SER A 55 -13.16 41.98 65.60
CA SER A 55 -12.81 40.56 65.41
C SER A 55 -12.79 40.18 63.93
N LEU A 56 -13.78 40.62 63.16
CA LEU A 56 -13.85 40.40 61.71
C LEU A 56 -12.69 41.10 60.99
N ASP A 57 -12.42 42.36 61.33
CA ASP A 57 -11.30 43.13 60.78
C ASP A 57 -9.95 42.43 60.99
N SER A 58 -9.67 42.02 62.24
CA SER A 58 -8.42 41.29 62.56
C SER A 58 -8.29 39.98 61.78
N ARG A 59 -9.40 39.27 61.53
CA ARG A 59 -9.40 38.04 60.73
C ARG A 59 -9.20 38.33 59.25
N LEU A 60 -9.86 39.34 58.69
CA LEU A 60 -9.70 39.77 57.29
C LEU A 60 -8.25 40.15 57.00
N ASN A 61 -7.67 41.01 57.84
CA ASN A 61 -6.28 41.45 57.69
C ASN A 61 -5.29 40.27 57.75
N ARG A 62 -5.46 39.35 58.70
CA ARG A 62 -4.61 38.16 58.81
C ARG A 62 -4.66 37.27 57.56
N LEU A 63 -5.86 37.07 57.01
CA LEU A 63 -6.06 36.25 55.82
C LEU A 63 -5.55 36.92 54.55
N GLY A 64 -5.64 38.26 54.47
CA GLY A 64 -4.99 39.05 53.44
C GLY A 64 -3.47 38.93 53.48
N GLU A 65 -2.86 39.05 54.66
CA GLU A 65 -1.41 38.89 54.86
C GLU A 65 -0.91 37.48 54.54
N SER A 66 -1.70 36.44 54.82
CA SER A 66 -1.35 35.05 54.51
C SER A 66 -1.70 34.63 53.08
N ALA A 67 -2.24 35.53 52.26
CA ALA A 67 -2.74 35.25 50.91
C ALA A 67 -3.76 34.10 50.83
N ASP A 68 -4.54 33.86 51.89
CA ASP A 68 -5.58 32.82 51.92
C ASP A 68 -6.89 33.38 51.38
N PHE A 69 -7.07 33.29 50.05
CA PHE A 69 -8.25 33.84 49.39
C PHE A 69 -9.55 33.13 49.79
N SER A 70 -9.55 31.80 49.94
CA SER A 70 -10.74 31.05 50.31
C SER A 70 -11.17 31.42 51.75
N GLY A 71 -10.21 31.45 52.68
CA GLY A 71 -10.43 31.94 54.03
C GLY A 71 -10.96 33.36 54.04
N PHE A 72 -10.34 34.26 53.26
CA PHE A 72 -10.76 35.65 53.16
C PHE A 72 -12.21 35.79 52.67
N MET A 73 -12.59 35.06 51.61
CA MET A 73 -13.97 35.08 51.08
C MET A 73 -15.00 34.60 52.09
N ASN A 74 -14.65 33.61 52.92
CA ASN A 74 -15.54 33.15 54.00
C ASN A 74 -15.76 34.24 55.06
N VAL A 75 -14.70 34.91 55.52
CA VAL A 75 -14.81 35.99 56.50
C VAL A 75 -15.49 37.23 55.91
N TYR A 76 -15.26 37.51 54.63
CA TYR A 76 -15.95 38.58 53.92
C TYR A 76 -17.46 38.31 53.82
N ALA A 77 -17.87 37.07 53.56
CA ALA A 77 -19.29 36.68 53.60
C ALA A 77 -19.88 36.84 55.01
N GLU A 78 -19.15 36.47 56.07
CA GLU A 78 -19.56 36.72 57.47
C GLU A 78 -19.70 38.22 57.78
N LEU A 79 -18.81 39.06 57.23
CA LEU A 79 -18.89 40.52 57.36
C LEU A 79 -20.15 41.06 56.69
N LEU A 80 -20.46 40.63 55.46
CA LEU A 80 -21.68 41.02 54.75
C LEU A 80 -22.94 40.57 55.50
N ASP A 81 -22.95 39.36 56.04
CA ASP A 81 -24.08 38.86 56.83
C ASP A 81 -24.26 39.67 58.13
N THR A 82 -23.16 39.93 58.82
CA THR A 82 -23.15 40.78 60.02
C THR A 82 -23.65 42.19 59.69
N GLY A 83 -23.24 42.77 58.57
CA GLY A 83 -23.73 44.06 58.08
C GLY A 83 -25.23 44.05 57.83
N ARG A 84 -25.76 43.05 57.11
CA ARG A 84 -27.20 42.92 56.87
C ARG A 84 -28.02 42.81 58.17
N ARG A 85 -27.50 42.10 59.16
CA ARG A 85 -28.17 41.94 60.46
C ARG A 85 -28.13 43.21 61.31
N LEU A 86 -27.00 43.92 61.32
CA LEU A 86 -26.77 45.07 62.22
C LEU A 86 -27.20 46.41 61.61
N ALA A 87 -27.29 46.52 60.29
CA ALA A 87 -27.72 47.73 59.59
C ALA A 87 -29.21 47.73 59.20
N GLY A 88 -30.01 46.80 59.73
CA GLY A 88 -31.44 46.67 59.38
C GLY A 88 -32.34 47.74 60.02
N ASP A 89 -33.40 48.13 59.30
CA ASP A 89 -34.30 49.26 59.61
C ASP A 89 -35.06 49.18 60.96
N GLN A 90 -34.98 48.07 61.70
CA GLN A 90 -35.71 47.88 62.97
C GLN A 90 -34.84 48.06 64.23
N ASP A 91 -33.52 48.25 64.10
CA ASP A 91 -32.63 48.45 65.26
C ASP A 91 -32.35 49.96 65.48
N PRO A 92 -32.63 50.53 66.67
CA PRO A 92 -32.29 51.91 67.03
C PRO A 92 -30.79 52.26 66.88
N TYR A 93 -29.91 51.26 66.81
CA TYR A 93 -28.47 51.41 66.67
C TYR A 93 -27.95 51.17 65.25
N ALA A 94 -28.81 50.86 64.28
CA ALA A 94 -28.41 50.51 62.91
C ALA A 94 -27.60 51.60 62.21
N SER A 95 -27.91 52.87 62.47
CA SER A 95 -27.21 54.02 61.89
C SER A 95 -25.73 54.13 62.30
N TYR A 96 -25.32 53.48 63.40
CA TYR A 96 -23.94 53.52 63.89
C TYR A 96 -23.06 52.43 63.26
N TYR A 97 -23.62 51.48 62.51
CA TYR A 97 -22.85 50.41 61.89
C TYR A 97 -21.78 50.96 60.92
N GLY A 98 -22.18 51.85 60.01
CA GLY A 98 -21.26 52.46 59.04
C GLY A 98 -20.15 53.23 59.74
N GLU A 99 -20.48 54.04 60.74
CA GLU A 99 -19.53 54.83 61.50
C GLU A 99 -18.53 53.96 62.29
N ILE A 100 -18.97 52.83 62.87
CA ILE A 100 -18.08 51.87 63.54
C ILE A 100 -17.21 51.11 62.53
N ALA A 101 -17.76 50.71 61.38
CA ALA A 101 -17.00 50.04 60.33
C ALA A 101 -15.90 50.96 59.76
N ASP A 102 -16.23 52.24 59.53
CA ASP A 102 -15.30 53.28 59.09
C ASP A 102 -14.25 53.58 60.17
N PHE A 103 -14.64 53.61 61.45
CA PHE A 103 -13.70 53.78 62.56
C PHE A 103 -12.61 52.71 62.58
N TYR A 104 -12.95 51.45 62.24
CA TYR A 104 -11.98 50.37 62.11
C TYR A 104 -11.30 50.31 60.73
N GLY A 105 -11.68 51.16 59.77
CA GLY A 105 -11.11 51.15 58.42
C GLY A 105 -11.49 49.91 57.58
N ILE A 106 -12.53 49.17 57.97
CA ILE A 106 -12.89 47.89 57.34
C ILE A 106 -13.15 48.03 55.83
N PRO A 107 -13.89 49.04 55.33
CA PRO A 107 -14.11 49.19 53.89
C PRO A 107 -12.80 49.38 53.10
N ASP A 108 -11.88 50.19 53.63
CA ASP A 108 -10.58 50.47 53.01
C ASP A 108 -9.69 49.23 53.02
N ASP A 109 -9.68 48.49 54.12
CA ASP A 109 -8.91 47.25 54.27
C ASP A 109 -9.42 46.14 53.35
N VAL A 110 -10.74 45.94 53.28
CA VAL A 110 -11.36 45.01 52.32
C VAL A 110 -11.00 45.40 50.89
N ASN A 111 -11.11 46.68 50.54
CA ASN A 111 -10.77 47.16 49.21
C ASN A 111 -9.30 46.93 48.87
N ARG A 112 -8.38 47.26 49.79
CA ARG A 112 -6.95 47.01 49.65
C ARG A 112 -6.66 45.53 49.43
N ILE A 113 -7.24 44.64 50.24
CA ILE A 113 -6.98 43.20 50.19
C ILE A 113 -7.52 42.58 48.88
N PHE A 114 -8.71 42.97 48.43
CA PHE A 114 -9.21 42.51 47.13
C PHE A 114 -8.32 42.96 45.97
N LEU A 115 -7.87 44.21 45.95
CA LEU A 115 -6.94 44.69 44.92
C LEU A 115 -5.60 43.93 44.95
N GLN A 116 -5.11 43.56 46.13
CA GLN A 116 -3.94 42.71 46.29
C GLN A 116 -4.18 41.31 45.69
N PHE A 117 -5.29 40.64 46.03
CA PHE A 117 -5.65 39.34 45.47
C PHE A 117 -5.80 39.38 43.94
N ILE A 118 -6.48 40.40 43.40
CA ILE A 118 -6.59 40.60 41.96
C ILE A 118 -5.18 40.66 41.35
N SER A 119 -4.29 41.52 41.87
CA SER A 119 -2.93 41.65 41.34
C SER A 119 -2.15 40.34 41.38
N MET A 120 -2.31 39.57 42.46
CA MET A 120 -1.67 38.28 42.65
C MET A 120 -2.15 37.25 41.61
N PHE A 121 -3.45 37.16 41.35
CA PHE A 121 -4.00 36.23 40.37
C PHE A 121 -3.62 36.57 38.93
N TYR A 122 -3.56 37.86 38.57
CA TYR A 122 -3.03 38.27 37.27
C TYR A 122 -1.55 37.89 37.13
N ARG A 123 -0.75 38.08 38.17
CA ARG A 123 0.66 37.68 38.18
C ARG A 123 0.82 36.16 38.09
N GLN A 124 0.00 35.39 38.80
CA GLN A 124 -0.02 33.93 38.71
C GLN A 124 -0.29 33.47 37.27
N ALA A 125 -1.23 34.11 36.57
CA ALA A 125 -1.51 33.83 35.17
C ALA A 125 -0.29 34.09 34.26
N GLU A 126 0.43 35.19 34.48
CA GLU A 126 1.65 35.52 33.73
C GLU A 126 2.79 34.55 34.05
N ASP A 127 3.03 34.25 35.33
CA ASP A 127 4.08 33.35 35.79
C ASP A 127 3.87 31.93 35.23
N GLN A 128 2.63 31.45 35.12
CA GLN A 128 2.32 30.17 34.49
C GLN A 128 2.69 30.12 33.02
N LEU A 129 2.46 31.21 32.29
CA LEU A 129 2.93 31.32 30.92
C LEU A 129 4.47 31.36 30.91
N HIS A 130 5.14 32.08 31.79
CA HIS A 130 6.60 32.15 31.77
C HIS A 130 7.29 30.84 32.15
N GLN A 131 6.71 30.06 33.05
CA GLN A 131 7.28 28.81 33.57
C GLN A 131 6.82 27.55 32.80
N GLU A 132 5.89 27.70 31.86
CA GLU A 132 5.27 26.60 31.10
C GLU A 132 4.59 25.54 31.97
N GLN A 133 4.03 25.96 33.11
CA GLN A 133 3.30 25.10 34.05
C GLN A 133 1.80 25.38 33.98
N TYR A 134 1.06 24.54 33.26
CA TYR A 134 -0.34 24.79 32.89
C TYR A 134 -1.40 24.05 33.72
N VAL A 135 -0.99 23.51 34.88
CA VAL A 135 -1.81 22.57 35.66
C VAL A 135 -2.84 23.29 36.54
N ASP A 136 -2.48 24.43 37.14
CA ASP A 136 -3.31 25.10 38.14
C ASP A 136 -4.07 26.31 37.60
N ASN A 137 -5.31 26.14 37.17
CA ASN A 137 -6.12 27.26 36.66
C ASN A 137 -6.94 27.96 37.75
N SER A 138 -6.64 27.74 39.04
CA SER A 138 -7.42 28.27 40.17
C SER A 138 -7.51 29.80 40.19
N PHE A 139 -6.50 30.51 39.66
CA PHE A 139 -6.51 31.97 39.54
C PHE A 139 -7.74 32.49 38.78
N LYS A 140 -8.23 31.75 37.77
CA LYS A 140 -9.40 32.14 36.98
C LYS A 140 -10.66 32.12 37.83
N TRP A 141 -10.87 31.03 38.56
CA TRP A 141 -12.04 30.81 39.39
C TRP A 141 -12.03 31.77 40.59
N ASN A 142 -10.85 32.04 41.15
CA ASN A 142 -10.68 33.03 42.21
C ASN A 142 -11.00 34.46 41.72
N LEU A 143 -10.55 34.84 40.52
CA LEU A 143 -10.91 36.13 39.92
C LEU A 143 -12.42 36.28 39.67
N LEU A 144 -13.10 35.20 39.28
CA LEU A 144 -14.56 35.16 39.15
C LEU A 144 -15.29 35.29 40.50
N ALA A 145 -14.70 34.81 41.59
CA ALA A 145 -15.28 34.94 42.93
C ALA A 145 -15.18 36.36 43.50
N VAL A 146 -14.28 37.21 42.99
CA VAL A 146 -14.17 38.61 43.42
C VAL A 146 -15.44 39.40 43.06
N PRO A 147 -16.00 40.22 43.98
CA PRO A 147 -17.22 40.98 43.71
C PRO A 147 -17.11 41.92 42.50
N GLU A 148 -18.24 42.10 41.79
CA GLU A 148 -18.34 42.95 40.60
C GLU A 148 -18.00 44.43 40.85
N SER A 149 -18.17 44.91 42.08
CA SER A 149 -17.85 46.28 42.48
C SER A 149 -16.38 46.64 42.23
N PHE A 150 -15.47 45.65 42.31
CA PHE A 150 -14.05 45.83 42.04
C PHE A 150 -13.70 45.93 40.56
N TYR A 151 -14.67 45.68 39.67
CA TYR A 151 -14.50 45.71 38.23
C TYR A 151 -15.34 46.79 37.53
N GLY A 152 -16.09 47.61 38.28
CA GLY A 152 -17.01 48.59 37.70
C GLY A 152 -18.35 48.00 37.27
N GLY A 153 -18.77 46.90 37.91
CA GLY A 153 -20.04 46.20 37.66
C GLY A 153 -19.88 44.91 36.87
N GLU A 154 -20.96 44.10 36.84
CA GLU A 154 -20.93 42.73 36.33
C GLU A 154 -20.52 42.64 34.85
N VAL A 155 -21.02 43.55 34.01
CA VAL A 155 -20.70 43.57 32.57
C VAL A 155 -19.20 43.78 32.34
N HIS A 156 -18.60 44.76 33.02
CA HIS A 156 -17.17 45.05 32.91
C HIS A 156 -16.31 43.92 33.47
N LYS A 157 -16.76 43.27 34.56
CA LYS A 157 -16.10 42.08 35.11
C LYS A 157 -16.06 40.96 34.08
N GLN A 158 -17.21 40.61 33.51
CA GLN A 158 -17.30 39.53 32.52
C GLN A 158 -16.43 39.83 31.29
N GLU A 159 -16.55 41.01 30.70
CA GLU A 159 -15.76 41.38 29.51
C GLU A 159 -14.25 41.31 29.80
N LYS A 160 -13.80 41.88 30.92
CA LYS A 160 -12.38 41.92 31.30
C LYS A 160 -11.82 40.53 31.60
N LEU A 161 -12.55 39.71 32.35
CA LEU A 161 -12.09 38.39 32.77
C LEU A 161 -12.12 37.41 31.60
N LEU A 162 -13.21 37.32 30.84
CA LEU A 162 -13.29 36.41 29.68
C LEU A 162 -12.27 36.77 28.60
N GLY A 163 -12.06 38.06 28.35
CA GLY A 163 -11.01 38.51 27.42
C GLY A 163 -9.60 38.13 27.88
N MET A 164 -9.31 38.17 29.18
CA MET A 164 -8.03 37.73 29.72
C MET A 164 -7.89 36.20 29.64
N PHE A 165 -8.92 35.46 30.05
CA PHE A 165 -8.95 34.00 30.02
C PHE A 165 -8.73 33.47 28.60
N GLN A 166 -9.46 34.00 27.62
CA GLN A 166 -9.28 33.62 26.22
C GLN A 166 -7.84 33.83 25.75
N ARG A 167 -7.23 34.99 26.03
CA ARG A 167 -5.84 35.26 25.60
C ARG A 167 -4.85 34.30 26.25
N HIS A 168 -5.04 34.01 27.54
CA HIS A 168 -4.20 33.08 28.28
C HIS A 168 -4.29 31.67 27.68
N ASP A 169 -5.52 31.17 27.49
CA ASP A 169 -5.80 29.84 26.95
C ASP A 169 -5.24 29.64 25.55
N GLU A 170 -5.56 30.58 24.65
CA GLU A 170 -5.07 30.51 23.27
C GLU A 170 -3.54 30.55 23.21
N THR A 171 -2.87 31.21 24.17
CA THR A 171 -1.41 31.24 24.25
C THR A 171 -0.84 29.87 24.64
N ILE A 172 -1.43 29.21 25.64
CA ILE A 172 -1.03 27.85 26.05
C ILE A 172 -1.21 26.89 24.87
N MET A 173 -2.40 26.90 24.26
CA MET A 173 -2.73 26.01 23.15
C MET A 173 -1.80 26.20 21.96
N LYS A 174 -1.50 27.45 21.58
CA LYS A 174 -0.53 27.75 20.50
C LYS A 174 0.86 27.21 20.80
N ARG A 175 1.32 27.26 22.07
CA ARG A 175 2.63 26.74 22.47
C ARG A 175 2.67 25.21 22.43
N LEU A 176 1.63 24.54 22.94
CA LEU A 176 1.52 23.08 22.85
C LEU A 176 1.55 22.63 21.38
N ALA A 177 0.77 23.28 20.51
CA ALA A 177 0.76 23.00 19.09
C ALA A 177 2.13 23.26 18.42
N ALA A 178 2.76 24.39 18.71
CA ALA A 178 4.09 24.74 18.17
C ALA A 178 5.18 23.75 18.61
N GLY A 179 5.08 23.22 19.82
CA GLY A 179 5.96 22.16 20.34
C GLY A 179 5.66 20.76 19.80
N GLY A 180 4.67 20.58 18.93
CA GLY A 180 4.27 19.26 18.42
C GLY A 180 3.56 18.38 19.45
N LYS A 181 3.13 18.95 20.57
CA LYS A 181 2.52 18.23 21.69
C LYS A 181 1.02 18.01 21.47
N TYR A 182 0.69 17.27 20.41
CA TYR A 182 -0.70 17.11 19.93
C TYR A 182 -1.63 16.51 20.98
N THR A 183 -1.22 15.42 21.64
CA THR A 183 -2.02 14.77 22.69
C THR A 183 -2.22 15.68 23.89
N GLU A 184 -1.16 16.37 24.34
CA GLU A 184 -1.24 17.32 25.46
C GLU A 184 -2.18 18.48 25.13
N LEU A 185 -2.20 18.97 23.89
CA LEU A 185 -3.15 20.00 23.43
C LEU A 185 -4.60 19.53 23.58
N LEU A 186 -4.92 18.32 23.11
CA LEU A 186 -6.28 17.78 23.15
C LEU A 186 -6.73 17.49 24.59
N ASP A 187 -5.85 16.92 25.42
CA ASP A 187 -6.13 16.65 26.83
C ASP A 187 -6.33 17.96 27.61
N TRP A 188 -5.47 18.95 27.39
CA TRP A 188 -5.61 20.27 28.02
C TRP A 188 -6.91 20.95 27.59
N SER A 189 -7.26 20.91 26.29
CA SER A 189 -8.50 21.47 25.76
C SER A 189 -9.73 20.80 26.40
N TYR A 190 -9.70 19.49 26.56
CA TYR A 190 -10.77 18.74 27.22
C TYR A 190 -10.93 19.16 28.68
N THR A 191 -9.84 19.16 29.45
CA THR A 191 -9.87 19.58 30.86
C THR A 191 -10.37 21.01 31.00
N MET A 192 -9.86 21.93 30.19
CA MET A 192 -10.26 23.33 30.23
C MET A 192 -11.73 23.53 29.89
N SER A 193 -12.25 22.80 28.90
CA SER A 193 -13.68 22.84 28.54
C SER A 193 -14.55 22.35 29.69
N SER A 194 -14.17 21.26 30.36
CA SER A 194 -14.86 20.74 31.54
C SER A 194 -14.81 21.71 32.71
N ASP A 195 -13.67 22.37 32.94
CA ASP A 195 -13.51 23.34 34.02
C ASP A 195 -14.43 24.55 33.80
N TYR A 196 -14.50 25.07 32.57
CA TYR A 196 -15.41 26.17 32.22
C TYR A 196 -16.88 25.78 32.37
N GLU A 197 -17.26 24.57 31.95
CA GLU A 197 -18.63 24.06 32.11
C GLU A 197 -19.01 23.96 33.60
N SER A 198 -18.11 23.44 34.45
CA SER A 198 -18.35 23.32 35.90
C SER A 198 -18.55 24.67 36.59
N HIS A 199 -17.96 25.74 36.04
CA HIS A 199 -18.11 27.12 36.53
C HIS A 199 -19.19 27.91 35.78
N SER A 200 -19.97 27.27 34.89
CA SER A 200 -21.02 27.90 34.08
C SER A 200 -20.52 29.10 33.24
N VAL A 201 -19.29 29.03 32.75
CA VAL A 201 -18.67 30.09 31.94
C VAL A 201 -18.66 29.66 30.46
N PRO A 202 -19.24 30.44 29.54
CA PRO A 202 -19.26 30.10 28.13
C PRO A 202 -17.87 30.32 27.50
N ALA A 203 -17.18 29.23 27.14
CA ALA A 203 -15.81 29.24 26.64
C ALA A 203 -15.67 28.67 25.21
N SER A 204 -16.45 29.20 24.26
CA SER A 204 -16.44 28.73 22.86
C SER A 204 -15.07 28.88 22.16
N TRP A 205 -14.19 29.74 22.68
CA TRP A 205 -12.84 29.92 22.14
C TRP A 205 -11.97 28.67 22.28
N VAL A 206 -12.13 27.87 23.35
CA VAL A 206 -11.32 26.66 23.58
C VAL A 206 -11.54 25.68 22.44
N HIS A 207 -12.80 25.32 22.17
CA HIS A 207 -13.12 24.42 21.08
C HIS A 207 -12.70 24.96 19.71
N ARG A 208 -13.05 26.22 19.40
CA ARG A 208 -12.70 26.84 18.11
C ARG A 208 -11.18 26.82 17.89
N LYS A 209 -10.40 27.11 18.93
CA LYS A 209 -8.93 27.15 18.84
C LYS A 209 -8.36 25.74 18.70
N THR A 210 -8.94 24.74 19.37
CA THR A 210 -8.53 23.34 19.22
C THR A 210 -8.74 22.88 17.78
N ASP A 211 -9.90 23.15 17.20
CA ASP A 211 -10.21 22.77 15.82
C ASP A 211 -9.26 23.45 14.82
N GLU A 212 -8.96 24.74 15.00
CA GLU A 212 -8.00 25.48 14.19
C GLU A 212 -6.58 24.87 14.25
N LEU A 213 -6.10 24.56 15.46
CA LEU A 213 -4.75 24.03 15.65
C LEU A 213 -4.63 22.59 15.17
N VAL A 214 -5.65 21.76 15.42
CA VAL A 214 -5.74 20.40 14.87
C VAL A 214 -5.69 20.43 13.35
N HIS A 215 -6.47 21.31 12.72
CA HIS A 215 -6.46 21.47 11.27
C HIS A 215 -5.05 21.80 10.75
N THR A 216 -4.38 22.75 11.39
CA THR A 216 -3.03 23.19 11.03
C THR A 216 -2.01 22.05 11.15
N MET A 217 -2.10 21.25 12.23
CA MET A 217 -1.18 20.13 12.46
C MET A 217 -1.41 19.00 11.45
N LEU A 218 -2.67 18.63 11.17
CA LEU A 218 -3.00 17.65 10.15
C LEU A 218 -2.54 18.09 8.75
N GLN A 219 -2.72 19.37 8.39
CA GLN A 219 -2.20 19.90 7.13
C GLN A 219 -0.68 19.78 7.04
N ARG A 220 0.04 20.00 8.15
CA ARG A 220 1.49 19.87 8.21
C ARG A 220 1.93 18.42 7.98
N ASP A 221 1.25 17.44 8.55
CA ASP A 221 1.57 16.02 8.33
C ASP A 221 1.43 15.65 6.84
N VAL A 222 0.40 16.16 6.18
CA VAL A 222 0.21 15.98 4.72
C VAL A 222 1.35 16.63 3.93
N GLN A 223 1.70 17.89 4.24
CA GLN A 223 2.77 18.61 3.55
C GLN A 223 4.14 17.94 3.71
N LEU A 224 4.40 17.33 4.86
CA LEU A 224 5.64 16.61 5.16
C LEU A 224 5.63 15.16 4.66
N GLY A 225 4.55 14.69 4.04
CA GLY A 225 4.44 13.30 3.55
C GLY A 225 4.46 12.27 4.67
N ARG A 226 3.80 12.55 5.81
CA ARG A 226 3.78 11.69 7.00
C ARG A 226 2.39 11.07 7.24
N PRO A 227 1.99 10.07 6.44
CA PRO A 227 0.66 9.46 6.56
C PRO A 227 0.43 8.79 7.92
N SER A 228 1.46 8.19 8.52
CA SER A 228 1.33 7.56 9.85
C SER A 228 1.07 8.57 10.97
N ASP A 229 1.77 9.71 10.96
CA ASP A 229 1.55 10.81 11.92
C ASP A 229 0.12 11.37 11.76
N PHE A 230 -0.31 11.59 10.52
CA PHE A 230 -1.66 12.05 10.20
C PHE A 230 -2.73 11.10 10.76
N VAL A 231 -2.58 9.78 10.55
CA VAL A 231 -3.51 8.76 11.04
C VAL A 231 -3.57 8.76 12.57
N SER A 232 -2.41 8.88 13.24
CA SER A 232 -2.33 8.99 14.70
C SER A 232 -3.07 10.23 15.23
N HIS A 233 -2.84 11.39 14.61
CA HIS A 233 -3.51 12.64 14.96
C HIS A 233 -5.02 12.60 14.68
N ALA A 234 -5.43 12.01 13.56
CA ALA A 234 -6.83 11.81 13.19
C ALA A 234 -7.59 10.95 14.22
N ASN A 235 -7.00 9.82 14.64
CA ASN A 235 -7.58 8.97 15.67
C ASN A 235 -7.67 9.67 17.03
N SER A 236 -6.61 10.38 17.42
CA SER A 236 -6.58 11.16 18.66
C SER A 236 -7.66 12.24 18.68
N TYR A 237 -7.89 12.91 17.55
CA TYR A 237 -8.95 13.91 17.42
C TYR A 237 -10.36 13.30 17.45
N LYS A 238 -10.57 12.17 16.76
CA LYS A 238 -11.83 11.41 16.84
C LYS A 238 -12.16 11.01 18.28
N ASN A 239 -11.15 10.59 19.05
CA ASN A 239 -11.31 10.28 20.48
C ASN A 239 -11.62 11.54 21.30
N TYR A 240 -10.96 12.67 21.03
CA TYR A 240 -11.26 13.95 21.66
C TYR A 240 -12.71 14.37 21.44
N LEU A 241 -13.21 14.36 20.20
CA LEU A 241 -14.61 14.69 19.88
C LEU A 241 -15.59 13.77 20.61
N SER A 242 -15.27 12.48 20.70
CA SER A 242 -16.09 11.51 21.43
C SER A 242 -16.16 11.83 22.93
N ARG A 243 -15.04 12.26 23.54
CA ARG A 243 -14.97 12.66 24.96
C ARG A 243 -15.71 13.96 25.23
N THR A 244 -15.68 14.92 24.31
CA THR A 244 -16.38 16.21 24.45
C THR A 244 -17.85 16.16 24.02
N GLY A 245 -18.33 15.02 23.51
CA GLY A 245 -19.69 14.88 22.99
C GLY A 245 -19.94 15.69 21.71
N GLN A 246 -18.89 16.17 21.06
CA GLN A 246 -18.98 16.99 19.86
C GLN A 246 -19.16 16.12 18.61
N GLN A 247 -20.04 16.58 17.73
CA GLN A 247 -20.37 15.90 16.48
C GLN A 247 -20.23 16.90 15.32
N GLY A 248 -19.83 16.41 14.14
CA GLY A 248 -19.88 17.20 12.91
C GLY A 248 -18.78 18.25 12.73
N SER A 249 -17.56 18.02 13.24
CA SER A 249 -16.42 18.92 12.95
C SER A 249 -15.98 18.81 11.48
N ASP A 250 -15.72 19.96 10.84
CA ASP A 250 -15.16 20.07 9.49
C ASP A 250 -13.83 19.31 9.35
N ASN A 251 -13.06 19.21 10.44
CA ASN A 251 -11.81 18.45 10.47
C ASN A 251 -12.03 16.96 10.19
N MET A 252 -13.16 16.38 10.59
CA MET A 252 -13.47 14.98 10.26
C MET A 252 -13.71 14.80 8.76
N GLY A 253 -14.36 15.77 8.11
CA GLY A 253 -14.51 15.79 6.66
C GLY A 253 -13.17 15.91 5.94
N TYR A 254 -12.28 16.78 6.43
CA TYR A 254 -10.92 16.90 5.91
C TYR A 254 -10.11 15.60 6.06
N ILE A 255 -10.14 14.98 7.24
CA ILE A 255 -9.49 13.69 7.53
C ILE A 255 -9.94 12.63 6.53
N GLN A 256 -11.26 12.43 6.39
CA GLN A 256 -11.79 11.40 5.50
C GLN A 256 -11.39 11.64 4.03
N ASN A 257 -11.45 12.89 3.58
CA ASN A 257 -11.07 13.25 2.22
C ASN A 257 -9.59 12.98 1.95
N GLN A 258 -8.72 13.28 2.91
CA GLN A 258 -7.29 13.05 2.76
C GLN A 258 -6.93 11.55 2.76
N ILE A 259 -7.55 10.76 3.65
CA ILE A 259 -7.40 9.29 3.67
C ILE A 259 -7.83 8.71 2.31
N ASN A 260 -9.00 9.11 1.78
CA ASN A 260 -9.49 8.65 0.48
C ASN A 260 -8.52 9.00 -0.67
N ARG A 261 -7.88 10.17 -0.62
CA ARG A 261 -6.86 10.56 -1.60
C ARG A 261 -5.65 9.65 -1.54
N TRP A 262 -5.15 9.33 -0.34
CA TRP A 262 -4.02 8.44 -0.20
C TRP A 262 -4.33 6.99 -0.60
N LEU A 263 -5.54 6.48 -0.31
CA LEU A 263 -5.97 5.18 -0.84
C LEU A 263 -5.97 5.16 -2.36
N THR A 264 -6.51 6.21 -2.99
CA THR A 264 -6.51 6.34 -4.46
C THR A 264 -5.09 6.43 -5.01
N ALA A 265 -4.19 7.15 -4.32
CA ALA A 265 -2.78 7.24 -4.68
C ALA A 265 -2.07 5.88 -4.56
N ALA A 266 -2.30 5.11 -3.49
CA ALA A 266 -1.75 3.76 -3.31
C ALA A 266 -2.22 2.81 -4.43
N GLN A 267 -3.51 2.85 -4.79
CA GLN A 267 -4.03 2.11 -5.94
C GLN A 267 -3.36 2.54 -7.26
N GLY A 268 -3.13 3.84 -7.45
CA GLY A 268 -2.39 4.37 -8.59
C GLY A 268 -0.94 3.86 -8.64
N MET A 269 -0.26 3.83 -7.49
CA MET A 269 1.10 3.32 -7.35
C MET A 269 1.22 1.85 -7.78
N VAL A 270 0.27 0.99 -7.39
CA VAL A 270 0.22 -0.41 -7.87
C VAL A 270 0.12 -0.48 -9.40
N LYS A 271 -0.71 0.38 -10.02
CA LYS A 271 -0.89 0.39 -11.49
C LYS A 271 0.36 0.81 -12.26
N VAL A 272 1.19 1.68 -11.67
CA VAL A 272 2.47 2.11 -12.25
C VAL A 272 3.65 1.31 -11.72
N GLN A 273 3.41 0.12 -11.15
CA GLN A 273 4.42 -0.81 -10.63
C GLN A 273 5.29 -0.26 -9.49
N ASN A 274 4.87 0.82 -8.82
CA ASN A 274 5.48 1.30 -7.58
C ASN A 274 4.87 0.56 -6.38
N TYR A 275 5.19 -0.73 -6.27
CA TYR A 275 4.59 -1.59 -5.24
C TYR A 275 5.06 -1.25 -3.83
N GLU A 276 6.34 -0.93 -3.65
CA GLU A 276 6.90 -0.55 -2.35
C GLU A 276 6.19 0.68 -1.77
N GLY A 277 6.03 1.74 -2.58
CA GLY A 277 5.30 2.93 -2.17
C GLY A 277 3.83 2.66 -1.87
N ALA A 278 3.18 1.79 -2.65
CA ALA A 278 1.78 1.42 -2.40
C ALA A 278 1.62 0.67 -1.07
N VAL A 279 2.46 -0.33 -0.81
CA VAL A 279 2.46 -1.13 0.43
C VAL A 279 2.72 -0.24 1.64
N ALA A 280 3.78 0.58 1.60
CA ALA A 280 4.09 1.50 2.68
C ALA A 280 2.94 2.48 2.97
N LEU A 281 2.25 2.97 1.93
CA LEU A 281 1.10 3.85 2.11
C LEU A 281 -0.11 3.12 2.70
N TYR A 282 -0.43 1.89 2.26
CA TYR A 282 -1.49 1.09 2.88
C TYR A 282 -1.19 0.78 4.34
N GLU A 283 0.03 0.37 4.66
CA GLU A 283 0.45 0.11 6.05
C GLU A 283 0.26 1.34 6.93
N ALA A 284 0.66 2.52 6.46
CA ALA A 284 0.46 3.77 7.19
C ALA A 284 -1.02 4.10 7.45
N LEU A 285 -1.91 3.72 6.53
CA LEU A 285 -3.36 3.97 6.62
C LEU A 285 -4.13 2.94 7.45
N SER A 286 -3.55 1.76 7.68
CA SER A 286 -4.20 0.63 8.35
C SER A 286 -4.70 0.95 9.77
N GLY A 287 -4.07 1.90 10.45
CA GLY A 287 -4.49 2.34 11.79
C GLY A 287 -5.78 3.17 11.82
N TYR A 288 -6.30 3.63 10.67
CA TYR A 288 -7.51 4.45 10.61
C TYR A 288 -8.72 3.68 10.05
N GLN A 289 -8.49 2.82 9.07
CA GLN A 289 -9.53 2.02 8.41
C GLN A 289 -8.96 0.70 7.91
N ASP A 290 -9.86 -0.26 7.67
CA ASP A 290 -9.47 -1.55 7.12
C ASP A 290 -8.97 -1.41 5.68
N VAL A 291 -7.72 -1.82 5.47
CA VAL A 291 -7.01 -1.85 4.18
C VAL A 291 -6.39 -3.23 3.92
N THR A 292 -6.79 -4.25 4.68
CA THR A 292 -6.19 -5.59 4.65
C THR A 292 -6.23 -6.19 3.24
N GLY A 293 -7.40 -6.15 2.58
CA GLY A 293 -7.55 -6.67 1.22
C GLY A 293 -6.68 -5.94 0.17
N PRO A 294 -6.75 -4.61 0.05
CA PRO A 294 -5.89 -3.84 -0.85
C PRO A 294 -4.39 -4.01 -0.59
N LEU A 295 -3.98 -4.11 0.68
CA LEU A 295 -2.59 -4.35 1.07
C LEU A 295 -2.11 -5.73 0.60
N GLN A 296 -2.86 -6.79 0.89
CA GLN A 296 -2.56 -8.15 0.42
C GLN A 296 -2.48 -8.21 -1.11
N ALA A 297 -3.43 -7.57 -1.81
CA ALA A 297 -3.42 -7.52 -3.27
C ALA A 297 -2.17 -6.78 -3.82
N ALA A 298 -1.73 -5.70 -3.18
CA ALA A 298 -0.52 -4.98 -3.56
C ALA A 298 0.74 -5.80 -3.30
N GLN A 299 0.82 -6.50 -2.16
CA GLN A 299 1.92 -7.40 -1.83
C GLN A 299 2.00 -8.58 -2.81
N LEU A 300 0.87 -9.20 -3.15
CA LEU A 300 0.83 -10.27 -4.16
C LEU A 300 1.27 -9.76 -5.54
N ALA A 301 0.76 -8.60 -5.97
CA ALA A 301 1.17 -7.99 -7.24
C ALA A 301 2.68 -7.69 -7.27
N TRP A 302 3.25 -7.25 -6.15
CA TRP A 302 4.69 -7.08 -5.99
C TRP A 302 5.43 -8.41 -6.15
N THR A 303 5.00 -9.45 -5.44
CA THR A 303 5.63 -10.78 -5.50
C THR A 303 5.56 -11.40 -6.89
N ILE A 304 4.47 -11.16 -7.64
CA ILE A 304 4.36 -11.61 -9.04
C ILE A 304 5.35 -10.87 -9.95
N HIS A 305 5.55 -9.57 -9.72
CA HIS A 305 6.47 -8.75 -10.51
C HIS A 305 7.94 -8.95 -10.14
N ASP A 306 8.21 -9.23 -8.86
CA ASP A 306 9.52 -9.52 -8.30
C ASP A 306 9.49 -10.88 -7.58
N PRO A 307 9.65 -11.99 -8.33
CA PRO A 307 9.52 -13.35 -7.79
C PRO A 307 10.57 -13.69 -6.74
N SER A 308 11.69 -12.98 -6.69
CA SER A 308 12.74 -13.19 -5.68
C SER A 308 12.19 -13.04 -4.25
N ARG A 309 11.21 -12.14 -4.07
CA ARG A 309 10.50 -11.94 -2.80
C ARG A 309 9.84 -13.22 -2.30
N LEU A 310 9.31 -14.07 -3.18
CA LEU A 310 8.66 -15.30 -2.76
C LEU A 310 9.66 -16.28 -2.13
N LEU A 311 10.86 -16.39 -2.71
CA LEU A 311 11.93 -17.24 -2.19
C LEU A 311 12.46 -16.72 -0.84
N ILE A 312 12.52 -15.39 -0.67
CA ILE A 312 12.86 -14.75 0.61
C ILE A 312 11.75 -14.96 1.66
N LEU A 313 10.47 -14.79 1.28
CA LEU A 313 9.31 -14.97 2.17
C LEU A 313 9.20 -16.38 2.72
N TRP A 314 9.61 -17.39 1.93
CA TRP A 314 9.69 -18.78 2.40
C TRP A 314 10.71 -18.98 3.52
N GLY A 315 11.69 -18.09 3.68
CA GLY A 315 12.77 -18.19 4.67
C GLY A 315 14.11 -18.60 4.08
N GLY A 316 14.28 -18.50 2.75
CA GLY A 316 15.55 -18.73 2.09
C GLY A 316 16.57 -17.67 2.46
N ASN A 317 17.72 -18.08 3.00
CA ASN A 317 18.82 -17.19 3.37
C ASN A 317 19.91 -17.09 2.27
N GLY A 318 19.62 -17.56 1.06
CA GLY A 318 20.55 -17.56 -0.08
C GLY A 318 20.43 -16.33 -0.96
N ASN A 319 21.52 -15.94 -1.60
CA ASN A 319 21.47 -15.02 -2.74
C ASN A 319 20.92 -15.79 -3.94
N PHE A 320 19.61 -15.68 -4.16
CA PHE A 320 18.98 -16.36 -5.31
C PHE A 320 19.42 -15.71 -6.63
N GLN A 321 19.87 -16.54 -7.55
CA GLN A 321 20.29 -16.19 -8.91
C GLN A 321 19.33 -16.81 -9.94
N HIS A 322 19.36 -16.29 -11.17
CA HIS A 322 18.55 -16.79 -12.29
C HIS A 322 17.06 -16.91 -11.95
N VAL A 323 16.54 -15.90 -11.23
CA VAL A 323 15.17 -15.93 -10.72
C VAL A 323 14.18 -15.60 -11.83
N SER A 324 13.15 -16.43 -11.96
CA SER A 324 12.01 -16.21 -12.84
C SER A 324 10.72 -16.58 -12.09
N GLY A 325 9.57 -16.13 -12.56
CA GLY A 325 8.31 -16.41 -11.89
C GLY A 325 7.12 -15.72 -12.52
N GLY A 326 5.98 -15.80 -11.85
CA GLY A 326 4.75 -15.20 -12.32
C GLY A 326 3.55 -15.50 -11.43
N GLY A 327 2.37 -15.10 -11.89
CA GLY A 327 1.12 -15.28 -11.17
C GLY A 327 0.22 -16.37 -11.77
N LYS A 328 -0.70 -16.89 -10.95
CA LYS A 328 -1.85 -17.72 -11.36
C LYS A 328 -1.47 -18.94 -12.20
N ARG A 329 -0.49 -19.71 -11.73
CA ARG A 329 -0.04 -20.96 -12.37
C ARG A 329 0.20 -22.02 -11.30
N PHE A 330 0.15 -23.27 -11.74
CA PHE A 330 0.45 -24.44 -10.90
C PHE A 330 -0.44 -24.53 -9.64
N GLY A 331 -1.72 -24.17 -9.76
CA GLY A 331 -2.67 -24.11 -8.66
C GLY A 331 -2.44 -22.99 -7.63
N GLY A 332 -1.39 -22.17 -7.78
CA GLY A 332 -1.00 -21.11 -6.86
C GLY A 332 -1.34 -19.69 -7.31
N LEU A 333 -1.28 -18.75 -6.36
CA LEU A 333 -1.41 -17.31 -6.59
C LEU A 333 -0.18 -16.74 -7.30
N ALA A 334 1.01 -17.20 -6.91
CA ALA A 334 2.30 -16.81 -7.47
C ALA A 334 3.29 -17.99 -7.42
N TYR A 335 4.27 -17.99 -8.31
CA TYR A 335 5.38 -18.94 -8.28
C TYR A 335 6.71 -18.22 -8.57
N ALA A 336 7.78 -18.81 -8.08
CA ALA A 336 9.14 -18.36 -8.34
C ALA A 336 10.05 -19.59 -8.50
N ILE A 337 10.89 -19.56 -9.52
CA ILE A 337 12.01 -20.48 -9.72
C ILE A 337 13.30 -19.70 -9.55
N GLY A 338 14.34 -20.37 -9.05
CA GLY A 338 15.65 -19.76 -8.91
C GLY A 338 16.70 -20.79 -8.51
N SER A 339 17.95 -20.34 -8.46
CA SER A 339 19.08 -21.15 -8.00
C SER A 339 19.86 -20.40 -6.92
N ASP A 340 20.60 -21.11 -6.08
CA ASP A 340 21.55 -20.48 -5.15
C ASP A 340 23.01 -20.61 -5.63
N ASP A 341 23.95 -20.12 -4.83
CA ASP A 341 25.39 -20.16 -5.12
C ASP A 341 25.98 -21.59 -5.21
N ASN A 342 25.24 -22.62 -4.78
CA ASN A 342 25.63 -24.03 -4.87
C ASN A 342 24.89 -24.77 -6.00
N ASN A 343 24.27 -24.04 -6.94
CA ASN A 343 23.42 -24.59 -8.00
C ASN A 343 22.22 -25.43 -7.49
N VAL A 344 21.76 -25.19 -6.26
CA VAL A 344 20.52 -25.80 -5.78
C VAL A 344 19.36 -25.12 -6.49
N ILE A 345 18.54 -25.91 -7.16
CA ILE A 345 17.38 -25.43 -7.92
C ILE A 345 16.17 -25.39 -6.99
N TYR A 346 15.43 -24.29 -7.01
CA TYR A 346 14.25 -24.07 -6.20
C TYR A 346 13.03 -23.76 -7.06
N LEU A 347 11.87 -24.24 -6.62
CA LEU A 347 10.55 -23.77 -7.02
C LEU A 347 9.72 -23.51 -5.77
N ALA A 348 9.25 -22.29 -5.63
CA ALA A 348 8.28 -21.90 -4.62
C ALA A 348 6.94 -21.59 -5.27
N ILE A 349 5.85 -22.09 -4.69
CA ILE A 349 4.47 -21.81 -5.11
C ILE A 349 3.70 -21.27 -3.90
N MET A 350 3.19 -20.05 -4.01
CA MET A 350 2.30 -19.45 -3.02
C MET A 350 0.87 -19.95 -3.26
N GLN A 351 0.30 -20.62 -2.27
CA GLN A 351 -1.05 -21.17 -2.28
C GLN A 351 -2.10 -20.07 -2.00
N ALA A 352 -3.39 -20.42 -2.16
CA ALA A 352 -4.51 -19.50 -1.93
C ALA A 352 -4.64 -19.00 -0.48
N ASP A 353 -4.11 -19.75 0.48
CA ASP A 353 -4.03 -19.40 1.91
C ASP A 353 -2.72 -18.67 2.27
N GLU A 354 -1.97 -18.21 1.25
CA GLU A 354 -0.66 -17.57 1.37
C GLU A 354 0.46 -18.48 1.93
N SER A 355 0.19 -19.78 2.17
CA SER A 355 1.24 -20.74 2.50
C SER A 355 2.15 -20.98 1.29
N ILE A 356 3.44 -21.22 1.54
CA ILE A 356 4.43 -21.43 0.48
C ILE A 356 4.82 -22.91 0.44
N GLN A 357 4.56 -23.54 -0.70
CA GLN A 357 5.05 -24.88 -1.02
C GLN A 357 6.39 -24.77 -1.74
N LEU A 358 7.41 -25.47 -1.23
CA LEU A 358 8.75 -25.49 -1.82
C LEU A 358 9.06 -26.85 -2.42
N PHE A 359 9.75 -26.83 -3.57
CA PHE A 359 10.41 -27.96 -4.19
C PHE A 359 11.87 -27.59 -4.43
N GLN A 360 12.78 -28.54 -4.24
CA GLN A 360 14.22 -28.31 -4.45
C GLN A 360 14.92 -29.53 -5.06
N ASN A 361 16.02 -29.29 -5.78
CA ASN A 361 16.95 -30.31 -6.27
C ASN A 361 18.39 -29.86 -6.00
N HIS A 362 19.25 -30.80 -5.55
CA HIS A 362 20.66 -30.55 -5.24
C HIS A 362 21.63 -31.27 -6.21
N ASP A 363 21.09 -31.90 -7.25
CA ASP A 363 21.85 -32.81 -8.12
C ASP A 363 22.36 -32.11 -9.39
N PHE A 364 22.03 -30.83 -9.60
CA PHE A 364 22.60 -30.07 -10.72
C PHE A 364 24.10 -29.87 -10.49
N PRO A 365 24.97 -30.16 -11.48
CA PRO A 365 26.42 -30.10 -11.30
C PRO A 365 26.90 -28.71 -10.89
N VAL A 366 27.71 -28.63 -9.83
CA VAL A 366 28.20 -27.36 -9.27
C VAL A 366 29.22 -26.68 -10.21
N GLU A 367 29.92 -27.47 -11.02
CA GLU A 367 30.89 -27.02 -12.01
C GLU A 367 30.26 -26.44 -13.29
N VAL A 368 28.97 -26.68 -13.53
CA VAL A 368 28.26 -26.18 -14.71
C VAL A 368 27.63 -24.83 -14.35
N ALA A 369 28.05 -23.76 -15.03
CA ALA A 369 27.49 -22.43 -14.80
C ALA A 369 26.08 -22.35 -15.39
N ILE A 370 25.07 -22.19 -14.55
CA ILE A 370 23.69 -21.97 -14.98
C ILE A 370 23.62 -20.67 -15.80
N GLN A 371 22.98 -20.74 -16.96
CA GLN A 371 22.70 -19.58 -17.81
C GLN A 371 21.27 -19.11 -17.62
N GLN A 372 20.33 -20.07 -17.61
CA GLN A 372 18.90 -19.78 -17.56
C GLN A 372 18.14 -20.84 -16.77
N LEU A 373 17.16 -20.39 -15.98
CA LEU A 373 16.07 -21.21 -15.48
C LEU A 373 14.76 -20.76 -16.11
N SER A 374 13.96 -21.70 -16.57
CA SER A 374 12.64 -21.44 -17.14
C SER A 374 11.66 -22.57 -16.83
N ILE A 375 10.40 -22.37 -17.21
CA ILE A 375 9.39 -23.44 -17.20
C ILE A 375 9.37 -24.07 -18.59
N GLU A 376 9.50 -25.40 -18.67
CA GLU A 376 9.26 -26.12 -19.92
C GLU A 376 7.75 -26.30 -20.11
N GLU A 377 7.14 -25.36 -20.82
CA GLU A 377 5.69 -25.29 -21.04
C GLU A 377 5.13 -26.55 -21.71
N SER A 378 5.91 -27.20 -22.58
CA SER A 378 5.45 -28.38 -23.33
C SER A 378 5.33 -29.61 -22.45
N LEU A 379 6.07 -29.68 -21.34
CA LEU A 379 6.06 -30.80 -20.40
C LEU A 379 5.33 -30.48 -19.09
N SER A 380 5.18 -29.20 -18.76
CA SER A 380 4.51 -28.75 -17.55
C SER A 380 3.01 -28.97 -17.58
N THR A 381 2.45 -29.29 -16.42
CA THR A 381 1.00 -29.29 -16.16
C THR A 381 0.69 -28.45 -14.93
N GLU A 382 -0.60 -28.21 -14.64
CA GLU A 382 -1.00 -27.48 -13.44
C GLU A 382 -0.59 -28.21 -12.14
N ALA A 383 -0.59 -29.55 -12.14
CA ALA A 383 -0.21 -30.34 -10.96
C ALA A 383 1.29 -30.67 -10.90
N SER A 384 1.96 -30.70 -12.04
CA SER A 384 3.38 -31.09 -12.16
C SER A 384 4.13 -30.08 -13.04
N PRO A 385 4.59 -28.96 -12.47
CA PRO A 385 5.46 -28.03 -13.18
C PRO A 385 6.80 -28.69 -13.51
N VAL A 386 7.34 -28.37 -14.70
CA VAL A 386 8.66 -28.82 -15.15
C VAL A 386 9.58 -27.61 -15.29
N ILE A 387 10.67 -27.61 -14.53
CA ILE A 387 11.70 -26.58 -14.55
C ILE A 387 12.78 -27.02 -15.53
N LEU A 388 13.12 -26.17 -16.48
CA LEU A 388 14.28 -26.33 -17.35
C LEU A 388 15.45 -25.50 -16.82
N VAL A 389 16.60 -26.15 -16.72
CA VAL A 389 17.88 -25.54 -16.38
C VAL A 389 18.81 -25.69 -17.58
N GLU A 390 19.30 -24.56 -18.07
CA GLU A 390 20.27 -24.48 -19.16
C GLU A 390 21.61 -24.06 -18.58
N GLY A 391 22.62 -24.90 -18.74
CA GLY A 391 23.96 -24.71 -18.19
C GLY A 391 25.04 -24.66 -19.26
N SER A 392 26.05 -23.82 -19.06
CA SER A 392 27.22 -23.76 -19.95
C SER A 392 28.22 -24.83 -19.58
N THR A 393 28.62 -25.63 -20.57
CA THR A 393 29.65 -26.67 -20.43
C THR A 393 31.06 -26.18 -20.70
N GLY A 394 31.23 -24.89 -21.05
CA GLY A 394 32.50 -24.34 -21.54
C GLY A 394 32.87 -24.73 -22.98
N SER A 395 32.00 -25.49 -23.66
CA SER A 395 32.08 -25.82 -25.09
C SER A 395 31.01 -25.03 -25.88
N ASN A 396 30.86 -25.32 -27.18
CA ASN A 396 29.77 -24.77 -27.98
C ASN A 396 28.40 -25.40 -27.65
N LEU A 397 28.38 -26.50 -26.88
CA LEU A 397 27.15 -27.19 -26.47
C LEU A 397 26.66 -26.69 -25.10
N MET A 398 25.34 -26.74 -24.90
CA MET A 398 24.69 -26.44 -23.63
C MET A 398 24.25 -27.74 -22.94
N MET A 399 24.30 -27.76 -21.62
CA MET A 399 23.67 -28.80 -20.81
C MET A 399 22.22 -28.42 -20.54
N TYR A 400 21.29 -29.27 -20.93
CA TYR A 400 19.87 -29.15 -20.63
C TYR A 400 19.51 -30.15 -19.53
N SER A 401 18.90 -29.68 -18.45
CA SER A 401 18.36 -30.53 -17.38
C SER A 401 16.92 -30.11 -17.08
N ALA A 402 15.98 -31.06 -17.11
CA ALA A 402 14.58 -30.79 -16.76
C ALA A 402 14.16 -31.53 -15.50
N TYR A 403 13.44 -30.84 -14.61
CA TYR A 403 13.01 -31.35 -13.31
C TYR A 403 11.49 -31.22 -13.16
N GLU A 404 10.81 -32.34 -12.93
CA GLU A 404 9.37 -32.37 -12.62
C GLU A 404 9.16 -32.20 -11.11
N ALA A 405 8.34 -31.22 -10.72
CA ALA A 405 7.98 -31.00 -9.34
C ALA A 405 6.90 -31.99 -8.90
N HIS A 406 7.24 -32.87 -7.96
CA HIS A 406 6.30 -33.84 -7.40
C HIS A 406 6.74 -34.27 -5.99
N ASN A 407 5.78 -34.50 -5.09
CA ASN A 407 6.05 -34.92 -3.69
C ASN A 407 7.07 -34.06 -2.95
N ALA A 408 6.99 -32.73 -3.08
CA ALA A 408 7.91 -31.75 -2.49
C ALA A 408 9.39 -31.84 -2.94
N ASN A 409 9.66 -32.59 -4.01
CA ASN A 409 10.99 -32.69 -4.62
C ASN A 409 10.93 -32.28 -6.10
N LEU A 410 12.08 -31.88 -6.61
CA LEU A 410 12.32 -31.70 -8.04
C LEU A 410 13.03 -32.95 -8.56
N ASN A 411 12.32 -33.78 -9.32
CA ASN A 411 12.81 -35.05 -9.82
C ASN A 411 13.34 -34.89 -11.24
N LEU A 412 14.58 -35.34 -11.48
CA LEU A 412 15.21 -35.24 -12.80
C LEU A 412 14.46 -36.08 -13.83
N MET A 413 13.96 -35.44 -14.89
CA MET A 413 13.35 -36.09 -16.04
C MET A 413 14.39 -36.44 -17.10
N PHE A 414 15.26 -35.50 -17.43
CA PHE A 414 16.34 -35.69 -18.40
C PHE A 414 17.50 -34.77 -18.12
N GLN A 415 18.69 -35.21 -18.51
CA GLN A 415 19.91 -34.42 -18.55
C GLN A 415 20.74 -34.83 -19.75
N PHE A 416 21.11 -33.88 -20.59
CA PHE A 416 22.00 -34.13 -21.73
C PHE A 416 22.71 -32.85 -22.19
N THR A 417 23.80 -33.02 -22.93
CA THR A 417 24.55 -31.93 -23.56
C THR A 417 24.25 -31.91 -25.06
N ALA A 418 23.85 -30.76 -25.60
CA ALA A 418 23.41 -30.62 -26.99
C ALA A 418 23.47 -29.17 -27.49
N ASP A 419 23.22 -28.94 -28.79
CA ASP A 419 22.97 -27.60 -29.34
C ASP A 419 21.55 -27.09 -29.01
N GLY A 420 20.61 -28.03 -28.82
CA GLY A 420 19.23 -27.73 -28.50
C GLY A 420 18.34 -28.96 -28.59
N TYR A 421 17.09 -28.82 -28.15
CA TYR A 421 16.09 -29.87 -28.25
C TYR A 421 14.71 -29.32 -28.60
N GLN A 422 13.82 -30.21 -29.04
CA GLN A 422 12.42 -29.92 -29.28
C GLN A 422 11.54 -31.00 -28.68
N VAL A 423 10.52 -30.58 -27.92
CA VAL A 423 9.46 -31.47 -27.43
C VAL A 423 8.43 -31.70 -28.55
N GLN A 424 8.18 -32.95 -28.88
CA GLN A 424 7.20 -33.35 -29.88
C GLN A 424 5.78 -33.41 -29.28
N PRO A 425 4.71 -33.44 -30.12
CA PRO A 425 3.33 -33.53 -29.62
C PRO A 425 3.04 -34.76 -28.74
N ASP A 426 3.74 -35.87 -29.00
CA ASP A 426 3.69 -37.11 -28.20
C ASP A 426 4.56 -37.06 -26.94
N LYS A 427 5.16 -35.91 -26.65
CA LYS A 427 6.10 -35.64 -25.55
C LYS A 427 7.47 -36.30 -25.68
N SER A 428 7.81 -36.92 -26.81
CA SER A 428 9.19 -37.33 -27.10
C SER A 428 10.10 -36.11 -27.32
N LEU A 429 11.42 -36.28 -27.16
CA LEU A 429 12.41 -35.23 -27.38
C LEU A 429 13.24 -35.54 -28.63
N LEU A 430 13.36 -34.55 -29.50
CA LEU A 430 14.35 -34.54 -30.58
C LEU A 430 15.51 -33.64 -30.18
N VAL A 431 16.72 -34.19 -30.07
CA VAL A 431 17.91 -33.48 -29.57
C VAL A 431 18.92 -33.32 -30.71
N THR A 432 19.28 -32.08 -31.01
CA THR A 432 20.19 -31.72 -32.11
C THR A 432 21.62 -31.65 -31.60
N SER A 433 22.57 -32.23 -32.34
CA SER A 433 23.99 -32.26 -31.97
C SER A 433 24.23 -32.82 -30.56
N TYR A 434 23.57 -33.94 -30.24
CA TYR A 434 23.72 -34.64 -28.96
C TYR A 434 25.19 -35.01 -28.72
N GLU A 435 25.69 -34.83 -27.50
CA GLU A 435 27.07 -35.14 -27.16
C GLU A 435 27.42 -36.61 -27.48
N GLY A 436 28.41 -36.81 -28.35
CA GLY A 436 28.82 -38.13 -28.84
C GLY A 436 28.10 -38.61 -30.11
N ALA A 437 27.10 -37.88 -30.62
CA ALA A 437 26.47 -38.13 -31.91
C ALA A 437 27.19 -37.40 -33.06
N SER A 438 26.99 -37.86 -34.30
CA SER A 438 27.46 -37.10 -35.47
C SER A 438 26.61 -35.84 -35.70
N THR A 439 27.15 -34.86 -36.43
CA THR A 439 26.45 -33.59 -36.72
C THR A 439 25.16 -33.76 -37.54
N ASP A 440 25.00 -34.92 -38.16
CA ASP A 440 23.89 -35.22 -39.04
C ASP A 440 22.86 -36.17 -38.40
N GLU A 441 22.98 -36.43 -37.10
CA GLU A 441 22.06 -37.25 -36.34
C GLU A 441 21.28 -36.40 -35.34
N ILE A 442 19.98 -36.69 -35.25
CA ILE A 442 19.09 -36.17 -34.22
C ILE A 442 18.82 -37.32 -33.26
N ALA A 443 19.18 -37.15 -31.98
CA ALA A 443 18.89 -38.14 -30.96
C ALA A 443 17.40 -38.08 -30.58
N MET A 444 16.78 -39.25 -30.45
CA MET A 444 15.41 -39.41 -29.99
C MET A 444 15.41 -39.92 -28.55
N LEU A 445 14.68 -39.23 -27.68
CA LEU A 445 14.46 -39.67 -26.31
C LEU A 445 12.96 -39.79 -26.04
N GLU A 446 12.55 -40.87 -25.39
CA GLU A 446 11.16 -41.13 -25.01
C GLU A 446 11.04 -41.29 -23.50
N ARG A 447 9.91 -40.84 -22.93
CA ARG A 447 9.64 -40.95 -21.50
C ARG A 447 9.33 -42.41 -21.13
N GLN A 448 10.14 -43.00 -20.27
CA GLN A 448 9.91 -44.31 -19.66
C GLN A 448 9.83 -44.14 -18.13
N GLY A 449 8.61 -44.20 -17.60
CA GLY A 449 8.35 -43.87 -16.19
C GLY A 449 8.57 -42.37 -15.93
N ASP A 450 9.44 -42.06 -14.99
CA ASP A 450 9.72 -40.68 -14.57
C ASP A 450 10.90 -40.04 -15.33
N GLN A 451 11.56 -40.78 -16.23
CA GLN A 451 12.75 -40.32 -16.92
C GLN A 451 12.66 -40.52 -18.44
N TYR A 452 13.34 -39.66 -19.18
CA TYR A 452 13.57 -39.84 -20.60
C TYR A 452 14.76 -40.75 -20.84
N GLN A 453 14.61 -41.68 -21.78
CA GLN A 453 15.65 -42.59 -22.20
C GLN A 453 15.90 -42.45 -23.69
N PHE A 454 17.17 -42.55 -24.08
CA PHE A 454 17.56 -42.58 -25.48
C PHE A 454 16.99 -43.82 -26.18
N THR A 455 16.30 -43.64 -27.30
CA THR A 455 15.69 -44.72 -28.08
C THR A 455 16.34 -44.93 -29.45
N GLY A 456 17.06 -43.95 -29.96
CA GLY A 456 17.80 -44.08 -31.23
C GLY A 456 18.20 -42.75 -31.84
N PHE A 457 18.78 -42.83 -33.04
CA PHE A 457 19.07 -41.66 -33.88
C PHE A 457 18.16 -41.66 -35.11
N ARG A 458 17.81 -40.46 -35.56
CA ARG A 458 17.23 -40.22 -36.89
C ARG A 458 18.19 -39.34 -37.69
N LEU A 459 18.37 -39.63 -38.97
CA LEU A 459 19.17 -38.79 -39.85
C LEU A 459 18.54 -37.41 -40.00
N LYS A 460 19.36 -36.37 -39.93
CA LYS A 460 19.01 -34.99 -40.24
C LYS A 460 18.99 -34.85 -41.77
N TYR A 461 17.83 -34.57 -42.33
CA TYR A 461 17.66 -34.35 -43.77
C TYR A 461 16.62 -33.26 -44.04
N THR A 462 16.77 -32.58 -45.17
CA THR A 462 15.80 -31.59 -45.66
C THR A 462 14.90 -32.22 -46.72
N ASP A 463 13.59 -32.10 -46.56
CA ASP A 463 12.63 -32.50 -47.60
C ASP A 463 12.67 -31.49 -48.75
N ILE A 464 12.90 -31.95 -49.98
CA ILE A 464 12.97 -31.09 -51.17
C ILE A 464 12.16 -31.67 -52.33
N ALA A 465 11.74 -30.80 -53.25
CA ALA A 465 11.41 -31.23 -54.61
C ALA A 465 12.70 -31.41 -55.41
N ILE A 466 12.75 -32.37 -56.33
CA ILE A 466 13.98 -32.59 -57.12
C ILE A 466 14.40 -31.35 -57.93
N ALA A 467 13.43 -30.50 -58.28
CA ALA A 467 13.67 -29.25 -59.00
C ALA A 467 14.60 -28.29 -58.24
N ASP A 468 14.66 -28.41 -56.91
CA ASP A 468 15.43 -27.53 -56.03
C ASP A 468 16.80 -28.10 -55.66
N ILE A 469 17.16 -29.30 -56.15
CA ILE A 469 18.38 -30.03 -55.75
C ILE A 469 19.67 -29.19 -55.89
N GLU A 470 19.73 -28.32 -56.90
CA GLU A 470 20.91 -27.47 -57.15
C GLU A 470 21.16 -26.44 -56.04
N ASN A 471 20.13 -26.10 -55.26
CA ASN A 471 20.23 -25.20 -54.11
C ASN A 471 20.73 -25.92 -52.84
N HIS A 472 20.86 -27.25 -52.88
CA HIS A 472 21.18 -28.11 -51.74
C HIS A 472 22.50 -28.87 -51.97
N LEU A 473 23.53 -28.17 -52.44
CA LEU A 473 24.86 -28.75 -52.68
C LEU A 473 25.51 -29.21 -51.37
N GLN A 474 25.93 -30.48 -51.32
CA GLN A 474 26.49 -31.14 -50.13
C GLN A 474 25.54 -31.18 -48.91
N GLU A 475 24.26 -30.90 -49.12
CA GLU A 475 23.24 -31.09 -48.08
C GLU A 475 22.57 -32.45 -48.24
N ARG A 476 22.31 -33.11 -47.11
CA ARG A 476 21.55 -34.36 -47.08
C ARG A 476 20.06 -34.05 -47.23
N VAL A 477 19.47 -34.56 -48.30
CA VAL A 477 18.09 -34.25 -48.67
C VAL A 477 17.26 -35.51 -48.84
N ARG A 478 15.96 -35.42 -48.52
CA ARG A 478 14.96 -36.45 -48.83
C ARG A 478 14.07 -35.96 -49.96
N PHE A 479 13.88 -36.79 -50.96
CA PHE A 479 13.08 -36.48 -52.13
C PHE A 479 12.44 -37.74 -52.70
N SER A 480 11.32 -37.59 -53.40
CA SER A 480 10.68 -38.68 -54.14
C SER A 480 10.99 -38.54 -55.62
N ILE A 481 11.38 -39.63 -56.29
CA ILE A 481 11.73 -39.61 -57.71
C ILE A 481 11.28 -40.89 -58.43
N ASN A 482 11.15 -40.83 -59.76
CA ASN A 482 10.85 -42.00 -60.58
C ASN A 482 12.13 -42.53 -61.26
N ILE A 483 12.56 -43.73 -60.88
CA ILE A 483 13.74 -44.38 -61.46
C ILE A 483 13.35 -44.93 -62.83
N LEU A 484 13.95 -44.39 -63.90
CA LEU A 484 13.61 -44.70 -65.29
C LEU A 484 14.12 -46.09 -65.71
N LYS A 485 15.34 -46.43 -65.25
CA LYS A 485 15.99 -47.70 -65.54
C LYS A 485 16.78 -48.16 -64.32
N GLY A 486 16.38 -49.30 -63.78
CA GLY A 486 17.05 -49.91 -62.64
C GLY A 486 18.44 -50.42 -62.96
N GLY A 487 19.30 -50.50 -61.94
CA GLY A 487 20.69 -50.92 -62.05
C GLY A 487 21.38 -50.94 -60.69
N TYR A 488 22.40 -51.78 -60.56
CA TYR A 488 23.26 -51.81 -59.37
C TYR A 488 24.31 -50.70 -59.46
N GLY A 489 24.46 -49.92 -58.40
CA GLY A 489 25.50 -48.89 -58.30
C GLY A 489 25.07 -47.51 -58.81
N GLU A 490 24.45 -47.44 -59.99
CA GLU A 490 24.00 -46.20 -60.61
C GLU A 490 22.66 -46.37 -61.33
N ALA A 491 21.79 -45.35 -61.25
CA ALA A 491 20.53 -45.31 -61.99
C ALA A 491 20.12 -43.89 -62.38
N LEU A 492 19.53 -43.76 -63.58
CA LEU A 492 18.93 -42.51 -64.03
C LEU A 492 17.50 -42.40 -63.52
N ALA A 493 17.19 -41.29 -62.86
CA ALA A 493 15.87 -41.02 -62.31
C ALA A 493 15.37 -39.64 -62.75
N GLU A 494 14.05 -39.50 -62.81
CA GLU A 494 13.36 -38.31 -63.30
C GLU A 494 12.13 -38.00 -62.45
N GLN A 495 11.86 -36.71 -62.27
CA GLN A 495 10.58 -36.24 -61.76
C GLN A 495 10.26 -34.88 -62.39
N ASN A 496 9.11 -34.79 -63.05
CA ASN A 496 8.57 -33.57 -63.68
C ASN A 496 9.57 -32.89 -64.64
N GLY A 497 10.32 -33.68 -65.42
CA GLY A 497 11.29 -33.17 -66.40
C GLY A 497 12.68 -32.84 -65.84
N HIS A 498 12.91 -33.02 -64.54
CA HIS A 498 14.22 -32.88 -63.91
C HIS A 498 14.88 -34.26 -63.78
N TYR A 499 16.07 -34.40 -64.36
CA TYR A 499 16.84 -35.64 -64.37
C TYR A 499 17.98 -35.58 -63.36
N VAL A 500 18.18 -36.67 -62.62
CA VAL A 500 19.33 -36.84 -61.72
C VAL A 500 19.94 -38.22 -61.89
N MET A 501 21.24 -38.30 -61.67
CA MET A 501 21.95 -39.57 -61.56
C MET A 501 22.00 -39.98 -60.09
N LEU A 502 21.45 -41.14 -59.77
CA LEU A 502 21.55 -41.76 -58.45
C LEU A 502 22.79 -42.64 -58.42
N ARG A 503 23.63 -42.52 -57.38
CA ARG A 503 24.83 -43.35 -57.19
C ARG A 503 24.87 -43.89 -55.77
N GLY A 504 25.15 -45.17 -55.57
CA GLY A 504 25.32 -45.76 -54.24
C GLY A 504 25.37 -47.28 -54.27
N GLU A 505 25.67 -47.93 -53.15
CA GLU A 505 25.73 -49.41 -53.07
C GLU A 505 24.34 -50.07 -53.00
N TRP A 506 23.44 -49.67 -53.90
CA TRP A 506 22.04 -50.11 -53.94
C TRP A 506 21.70 -50.75 -55.30
N ASP A 507 20.74 -51.67 -55.28
CA ASP A 507 20.10 -52.17 -56.51
C ASP A 507 18.83 -51.34 -56.77
N PHE A 508 18.95 -50.33 -57.63
CA PHE A 508 17.86 -49.42 -57.91
C PHE A 508 16.78 -50.12 -58.75
N THR A 509 15.56 -50.19 -58.25
CA THR A 509 14.42 -50.78 -58.98
C THR A 509 13.66 -49.70 -59.74
N ALA A 510 13.25 -49.98 -60.98
CA ALA A 510 12.47 -49.03 -61.77
C ALA A 510 11.11 -48.73 -61.12
N GLY A 511 10.69 -47.46 -61.11
CA GLY A 511 9.45 -46.99 -60.48
C GLY A 511 9.67 -45.84 -59.50
N LYS A 512 8.59 -45.41 -58.84
CA LYS A 512 8.63 -44.33 -57.85
C LYS A 512 9.25 -44.82 -56.54
N SER A 513 10.18 -44.05 -56.00
CA SER A 513 10.82 -44.33 -54.72
C SER A 513 11.12 -43.03 -53.98
N THR A 514 11.15 -43.08 -52.65
CA THR A 514 11.62 -41.98 -51.80
C THR A 514 13.01 -42.32 -51.31
N MET A 515 13.91 -41.35 -51.38
CA MET A 515 15.33 -41.59 -51.11
C MET A 515 15.92 -40.45 -50.30
N ILE A 516 16.95 -40.79 -49.53
CA ILE A 516 17.80 -39.83 -48.84
C ILE A 516 19.18 -39.91 -49.48
N GLY A 517 19.71 -38.76 -49.86
CA GLY A 517 21.03 -38.69 -50.46
C GLY A 517 21.61 -37.29 -50.44
N THR A 518 22.86 -37.18 -50.86
CA THR A 518 23.62 -35.93 -50.86
C THR A 518 24.00 -35.57 -52.29
N PHE A 519 23.59 -34.38 -52.74
CA PHE A 519 24.01 -33.86 -54.04
C PHE A 519 25.50 -33.48 -53.99
N SER A 520 26.30 -34.11 -54.86
CA SER A 520 27.77 -34.04 -54.79
C SER A 520 28.40 -33.28 -55.96
N GLU A 521 27.97 -33.57 -57.19
CA GLU A 521 28.57 -33.04 -58.42
C GLU A 521 27.59 -33.12 -59.58
N PHE A 522 27.87 -32.42 -60.70
CA PHE A 522 27.15 -32.61 -61.95
C PHE A 522 27.86 -33.63 -62.85
N GLN A 523 27.09 -34.47 -63.55
CA GLN A 523 27.59 -35.40 -64.57
C GLN A 523 26.89 -35.18 -65.90
N SER A 524 27.66 -35.16 -67.00
CA SER A 524 27.09 -35.11 -68.34
C SER A 524 26.59 -36.49 -68.76
N ILE A 525 25.32 -36.59 -69.15
CA ILE A 525 24.72 -37.82 -69.67
C ILE A 525 24.05 -37.58 -71.02
N GLU A 526 24.00 -38.64 -71.83
CA GLU A 526 23.20 -38.68 -73.05
C GLU A 526 21.85 -39.31 -72.74
N LEU A 527 20.75 -38.54 -72.88
CA LEU A 527 19.41 -39.09 -72.75
C LEU A 527 19.10 -40.01 -73.94
N PRO A 528 18.64 -41.25 -73.71
CA PRO A 528 18.13 -42.08 -74.80
C PRO A 528 16.82 -41.48 -75.32
N GLY A 529 16.82 -41.10 -76.61
CA GLY A 529 15.68 -40.48 -77.28
C GLY A 529 14.43 -41.36 -77.24
N SER A 530 13.31 -40.72 -76.90
CA SER A 530 11.95 -41.26 -76.82
C SER A 530 11.58 -42.01 -78.11
N GLN A 531 11.30 -43.31 -78.02
CA GLN A 531 10.54 -44.03 -79.05
C GLN A 531 9.06 -43.94 -78.67
N ASP A 532 8.28 -43.26 -79.52
CA ASP A 532 6.82 -43.27 -79.41
C ASP A 532 6.27 -44.71 -79.50
N PRO A 533 5.36 -45.13 -78.61
CA PRO A 533 4.69 -46.42 -78.73
C PRO A 533 3.69 -46.43 -79.90
N PRO A 534 3.46 -47.59 -80.55
CA PRO A 534 2.57 -47.70 -81.70
C PRO A 534 1.10 -47.53 -81.29
N VAL A 535 0.38 -46.81 -82.15
CA VAL A 535 -1.07 -46.58 -82.15
C VAL A 535 -1.84 -47.91 -82.09
N VAL A 536 -2.80 -48.02 -81.16
CA VAL A 536 -3.83 -49.06 -81.14
C VAL A 536 -5.21 -48.40 -81.12
N ASP A 537 -6.07 -48.90 -82.01
CA ASP A 537 -7.46 -48.50 -82.29
C ASP A 537 -8.38 -48.46 -81.05
N PRO A 538 -9.43 -47.59 -81.05
CA PRO A 538 -10.41 -47.51 -79.98
C PRO A 538 -11.51 -48.57 -80.14
N ALA A 539 -11.76 -49.34 -79.08
CA ALA A 539 -12.96 -50.16 -78.92
C ALA A 539 -13.91 -49.53 -77.90
N GLU A 540 -15.18 -49.44 -78.30
CA GLU A 540 -16.35 -49.01 -77.52
C GLU A 540 -16.76 -50.01 -76.40
N PRO A 541 -17.66 -49.62 -75.48
CA PRO A 541 -17.69 -50.08 -74.09
C PRO A 541 -18.74 -51.17 -73.78
N GLU A 542 -18.51 -51.91 -72.69
CA GLU A 542 -19.52 -52.72 -71.97
C GLU A 542 -19.51 -52.27 -70.50
N THR A 543 -20.56 -51.60 -70.02
CA THR A 543 -21.75 -52.11 -69.28
C THR A 543 -21.50 -52.66 -67.86
N GLY A 544 -22.24 -52.11 -66.90
CA GLY A 544 -22.42 -52.61 -65.52
C GLY A 544 -22.43 -51.45 -64.51
N GLN A 545 -23.50 -50.68 -64.37
CA GLN A 545 -24.64 -50.89 -63.44
C GLN A 545 -24.21 -51.27 -62.00
N VAL A 546 -24.28 -50.35 -61.03
CA VAL A 546 -25.44 -50.00 -60.15
C VAL A 546 -25.47 -50.94 -58.93
N ASP A 547 -25.35 -50.49 -57.67
CA ASP A 547 -26.40 -49.91 -56.80
C ASP A 547 -25.75 -49.69 -55.39
N GLU A 548 -26.23 -48.93 -54.39
CA GLU A 548 -27.38 -48.02 -54.21
C GLU A 548 -27.20 -47.31 -52.84
N GLY A 549 -27.73 -46.08 -52.73
CA GLY A 549 -28.45 -45.57 -51.56
C GLY A 549 -27.67 -44.89 -50.41
N SER A 550 -28.08 -43.74 -49.87
CA SER A 550 -29.38 -43.05 -49.97
C SER A 550 -29.27 -41.58 -49.49
N MET A 551 -30.01 -40.70 -50.17
CA MET A 551 -30.87 -39.57 -49.76
C MET A 551 -30.58 -38.84 -48.41
N GLU A 552 -30.65 -37.51 -48.29
CA GLU A 552 -31.76 -36.61 -48.66
C GLU A 552 -31.32 -35.16 -48.94
N GLU A 553 -32.01 -34.56 -49.92
CA GLU A 553 -32.21 -33.13 -50.25
C GLU A 553 -33.20 -32.47 -49.24
N PRO A 554 -33.72 -31.22 -49.41
CA PRO A 554 -33.31 -30.10 -50.27
C PRO A 554 -33.33 -28.71 -49.57
N GLY A 555 -32.89 -27.66 -50.29
CA GLY A 555 -33.29 -26.28 -49.97
C GLY A 555 -32.44 -25.18 -50.61
N ASN A 556 -32.72 -24.84 -51.88
CA ASN A 556 -32.32 -23.60 -52.57
C ASN A 556 -33.18 -22.39 -52.05
N PRO A 557 -33.03 -21.10 -52.46
CA PRO A 557 -32.10 -20.48 -53.44
C PRO A 557 -31.55 -19.06 -53.07
N SER A 558 -30.83 -18.47 -54.04
CA SER A 558 -30.59 -17.02 -54.27
C SER A 558 -29.50 -16.37 -53.39
N GLU A 559 -28.61 -15.47 -53.84
CA GLU A 559 -28.69 -14.38 -54.81
C GLU A 559 -27.27 -13.95 -55.24
N THR A 560 -27.14 -13.62 -56.53
CA THR A 560 -26.33 -12.58 -57.23
C THR A 560 -25.38 -11.63 -56.47
N GLU A 561 -24.19 -11.41 -57.04
CA GLU A 561 -23.62 -10.13 -57.57
C GLU A 561 -22.16 -10.41 -58.00
N ASP A 562 -21.81 -10.29 -59.30
CA ASP A 562 -21.18 -9.12 -59.95
C ASP A 562 -19.84 -8.73 -59.30
N THR A 563 -18.71 -8.50 -59.98
CA THR A 563 -18.43 -8.14 -61.38
C THR A 563 -16.92 -8.28 -61.65
N GLU A 564 -16.56 -8.61 -62.88
CA GLU A 564 -15.56 -7.95 -63.77
C GLU A 564 -14.30 -7.33 -63.14
N THR A 565 -13.08 -7.46 -63.66
CA THR A 565 -12.53 -7.43 -65.03
C THR A 565 -11.01 -7.64 -64.85
N SER A 566 -10.24 -8.19 -65.78
CA SER A 566 -9.71 -7.47 -66.95
C SER A 566 -9.11 -8.41 -67.96
N ASP A 567 -9.14 -7.90 -69.18
CA ASP A 567 -9.09 -8.57 -70.46
C ASP A 567 -7.76 -8.27 -71.17
N GLN A 568 -7.48 -9.09 -72.19
CA GLN A 568 -6.71 -8.77 -73.41
C GLN A 568 -5.17 -8.78 -73.43
N LEU A 569 -4.67 -9.72 -74.23
CA LEU A 569 -3.90 -9.52 -75.49
C LEU A 569 -3.78 -10.90 -76.13
N GLY A 570 -3.96 -11.17 -77.42
CA GLY A 570 -4.04 -10.36 -78.62
C GLY A 570 -3.64 -11.31 -79.77
N ASN A 571 -4.56 -11.54 -80.70
CA ASN A 571 -4.42 -12.39 -81.89
C ASN A 571 -3.29 -11.93 -82.84
N ASN A 572 -2.55 -12.86 -83.47
CA ASN A 572 -2.79 -13.21 -84.88
C ASN A 572 -1.83 -14.30 -85.44
N GLN A 573 -2.48 -15.18 -86.23
CA GLN A 573 -2.07 -16.12 -87.30
C GLN A 573 -0.65 -15.94 -87.89
N GLN A 574 0.07 -16.97 -88.39
CA GLN A 574 -0.27 -17.72 -89.60
C GLN A 574 0.76 -18.86 -89.86
N GLU A 575 0.24 -20.01 -90.30
CA GLU A 575 0.76 -21.05 -91.23
C GLU A 575 2.16 -21.72 -91.12
N ILE A 576 2.10 -23.03 -91.40
CA ILE A 576 3.07 -24.15 -91.30
C ILE A 576 3.88 -24.26 -92.62
N PRO A 577 5.12 -24.80 -92.67
CA PRO A 577 5.32 -26.26 -92.85
C PRO A 577 6.54 -26.84 -92.11
N GLY A 578 6.48 -28.15 -91.87
CA GLY A 578 7.40 -28.87 -90.98
C GLY A 578 8.84 -29.05 -91.45
N ASP A 579 9.64 -29.58 -90.53
CA ASP A 579 10.96 -30.12 -90.81
C ASP A 579 11.22 -31.35 -89.92
N ASN A 580 11.65 -32.43 -90.58
CA ASN A 580 12.08 -33.68 -89.98
C ASN A 580 13.52 -33.48 -89.47
N GLY A 581 13.69 -33.25 -88.17
CA GLY A 581 14.98 -33.21 -87.53
C GLY A 581 15.06 -34.29 -86.46
N THR A 582 15.78 -35.37 -86.73
CA THR A 582 16.30 -36.28 -85.71
C THR A 582 17.13 -35.42 -84.75
N GLU A 583 16.60 -35.15 -83.55
CA GLU A 583 17.35 -34.38 -82.56
C GLU A 583 18.66 -35.12 -82.25
N PRO A 584 19.83 -34.48 -82.39
CA PRO A 584 21.07 -35.06 -81.93
C PRO A 584 20.98 -35.26 -80.42
N ALA A 585 21.57 -36.36 -79.92
CA ALA A 585 21.64 -36.68 -78.50
C ALA A 585 22.06 -35.42 -77.71
N ARG A 586 21.12 -34.85 -76.94
CA ARG A 586 21.41 -33.71 -76.09
C ARG A 586 22.20 -34.22 -74.89
N LEU A 587 23.48 -33.87 -74.86
CA LEU A 587 24.30 -33.94 -73.65
C LEU A 587 23.70 -32.96 -72.65
N ILE A 588 23.08 -33.49 -71.61
CA ILE A 588 22.57 -32.69 -70.48
C ILE A 588 23.48 -32.91 -69.27
N GLN A 589 23.73 -31.87 -68.49
CA GLN A 589 24.32 -32.02 -67.16
C GLN A 589 23.21 -32.33 -66.18
N VAL A 590 23.37 -33.42 -65.42
CA VAL A 590 22.44 -33.81 -64.37
C VAL A 590 23.13 -33.81 -63.01
N PRO A 591 22.45 -33.41 -61.94
CA PRO A 591 22.92 -33.59 -60.58
C PRO A 591 23.19 -35.06 -60.26
N VAL A 592 24.32 -35.36 -59.62
CA VAL A 592 24.66 -36.67 -59.08
C VAL A 592 24.37 -36.68 -57.58
N ILE A 593 23.42 -37.52 -57.19
CA ILE A 593 23.01 -37.71 -55.81
C ILE A 593 23.61 -39.03 -55.33
N VAL A 594 24.46 -38.95 -54.31
CA VAL A 594 24.95 -40.13 -53.60
C VAL A 594 23.84 -40.59 -52.66
N VAL A 595 23.21 -41.72 -52.99
CA VAL A 595 22.08 -42.28 -52.23
C VAL A 595 22.59 -43.03 -51.03
N GLU A 596 22.10 -42.62 -49.87
CA GLU A 596 22.51 -43.15 -48.57
C GLU A 596 21.43 -44.04 -47.96
N SER A 597 20.16 -43.84 -48.31
CA SER A 597 19.08 -44.78 -47.99
C SER A 597 17.92 -44.69 -48.99
N ILE A 598 17.18 -45.79 -49.12
CA ILE A 598 15.94 -45.89 -49.90
C ILE A 598 14.82 -46.22 -48.92
N GLU A 599 13.74 -45.42 -48.92
CA GLU A 599 12.54 -45.61 -48.09
C GLU A 599 11.49 -46.48 -48.77
#